data_AF-A0ABD6B7T5-F1
#
_entry.id   AF-A0ABD6B7T5-F1
#
_cell.length_a   1.000
_cell.length_b   1.000
_cell.length_c   1.000
_cell.angle_alpha   90.00
_cell.angle_beta   90.00
_cell.angle_gamma   90.00
#
_symmetry.space_group_name_H-M   'P 1'
#
loop_
_entity.id
_entity.type
_entity.pdbx_description
1 polymer ?
#
loop_
_entity_poly.entity_id
_entity_poly.type
_entity_poly.pdbx_seq_one_letter_code
_entity_poly.pdbx_strand_id
1 'polypeptide(L)' 'AEGPLTERLLTALTAGEDAGGDKRGHSSAAILIKAPQTTAFHDLRVDEHENPVEELRRVYEAAVEASDGFSESSKERIFD' A
#
# COMPACT_ATOMS: atom_id res chain seq x y z
N ALA A 1 -6.68 13.00 7.21
CA ALA A 1 -6.24 11.61 7.42
C ALA A 1 -5.11 11.62 8.44
N GLU A 2 -5.34 10.99 9.59
CA GLU A 2 -4.32 10.71 10.60
C GLU A 2 -3.69 9.34 10.30
N GLY A 3 -2.57 8.99 10.94
CA GLY A 3 -1.90 7.69 10.76
C GLY A 3 -0.68 7.68 9.81
N PRO A 4 -0.11 6.49 9.54
CA PRO A 4 1.04 6.28 8.64
C PRO A 4 0.84 6.88 7.24
N LEU A 5 1.93 7.25 6.57
CA LEU A 5 1.89 7.84 5.23
C LEU A 5 1.14 6.94 4.22
N THR A 6 1.33 5.62 4.29
CA THR A 6 0.65 4.65 3.41
C THR A 6 -0.87 4.74 3.52
N GLU A 7 -1.42 4.76 4.74
CA GLU A 7 -2.88 4.87 4.95
C GLU A 7 -3.44 6.19 4.43
N ARG A 8 -2.69 7.28 4.61
CA ARG A 8 -3.06 8.60 4.11
C ARG A 8 -3.10 8.64 2.59
N LEU A 9 -2.15 7.98 1.92
CA LEU A 9 -2.13 7.86 0.46
C LEU A 9 -3.25 6.96 -0.06
N LEU A 10 -3.53 5.82 0.60
CA LEU A 10 -4.69 4.98 0.28
C LEU A 10 -6.01 5.73 0.43
N THR A 11 -6.15 6.52 1.50
CA THR A 11 -7.33 7.36 1.71
C THR A 11 -7.48 8.41 0.60
N ALA A 12 -6.37 9.00 0.16
CA ALA A 12 -6.39 9.95 -0.96
C ALA A 12 -6.77 9.28 -2.30
N LEU A 13 -6.29 8.06 -2.55
CA LEU A 13 -6.66 7.29 -3.74
C LEU A 13 -8.16 6.99 -3.77
N THR A 14 -8.72 6.49 -2.66
CA THR A 14 -10.17 6.24 -2.55
C THR A 14 -10.98 7.51 -2.76
N ALA A 15 -10.58 8.63 -2.14
CA ALA A 15 -11.26 9.90 -2.35
C ALA A 15 -11.19 10.40 -3.80
N GLY A 16 -10.11 10.09 -4.52
CA GLY A 16 -9.96 10.42 -5.95
C GLY A 16 -10.87 9.56 -6.85
N GLU A 17 -10.98 8.27 -6.55
CA GLU A 17 -11.92 7.35 -7.20
C GLU A 17 -13.38 7.79 -6.96
N ASP A 18 -13.75 8.10 -5.71
CA ASP A 18 -15.08 8.59 -5.33
C ASP A 18 -15.44 9.93 -6.00
N ALA A 19 -14.45 10.78 -6.24
CA ALA A 19 -14.61 12.05 -6.96
C ALA A 19 -14.81 11.86 -8.48
N GLY A 20 -14.83 10.61 -8.97
CA GLY A 20 -15.08 10.24 -10.35
C GLY A 20 -13.87 9.64 -11.07
N GLY A 21 -12.70 9.63 -10.44
CA GLY A 21 -11.50 8.95 -10.90
C GLY A 21 -11.08 9.25 -12.34
N ASP A 22 -10.37 8.30 -12.96
CA ASP A 22 -10.15 8.29 -14.40
C ASP A 22 -11.43 7.92 -15.15
N LYS A 23 -11.87 8.78 -16.08
CA LYS A 23 -13.07 8.58 -16.90
C LYS A 23 -13.08 7.29 -17.72
N ARG A 24 -11.91 6.70 -18.00
CA ARG A 24 -11.81 5.44 -18.73
C ARG A 24 -12.07 4.20 -17.85
N GLY A 25 -12.18 4.37 -16.53
CA GLY A 25 -12.11 3.28 -15.56
C GLY A 25 -10.67 3.02 -15.10
N HIS A 26 -10.50 2.16 -14.10
CA HIS A 26 -9.21 1.89 -13.46
C HIS A 26 -9.09 0.38 -13.37
N SER A 27 -8.00 -0.19 -13.90
CA SER A 27 -7.73 -1.63 -13.78
C SER A 27 -6.59 -1.94 -12.80
N SER A 28 -5.88 -0.91 -12.34
CA SER A 28 -4.69 -1.06 -11.51
C SER A 28 -4.56 0.05 -10.49
N ALA A 29 -3.83 -0.23 -9.41
CA ALA A 29 -3.49 0.73 -8.38
C ALA A 29 -2.15 0.33 -7.75
N ALA A 30 -1.36 1.32 -7.33
CA ALA A 30 -0.07 1.06 -6.70
C ALA A 30 0.29 2.18 -5.72
N ILE A 31 1.08 1.83 -4.70
CA ILE A 31 1.76 2.76 -3.82
C ILE A 31 3.22 2.35 -3.72
N LEU A 32 4.11 3.34 -3.88
CA LEU A 32 5.53 3.22 -3.62
C LEU A 32 5.94 4.33 -2.64
N ILE A 33 6.57 3.94 -1.54
CA ILE A 33 7.06 4.85 -0.51
C ILE A 33 8.54 4.61 -0.31
N LYS A 34 9.32 5.68 -0.44
CA LYS A 34 10.73 5.66 -0.08
C LYS A 34 10.90 6.22 1.33
N ALA A 35 11.47 5.42 2.22
CA ALA A 35 11.82 5.82 3.57
C ALA A 35 13.27 5.38 3.89
N PRO A 36 13.95 6.05 4.84
CA PRO A 36 15.28 5.63 5.28
C PRO A 36 15.31 4.19 5.82
N GLN A 37 14.26 3.80 6.51
CA GLN A 37 13.98 2.43 6.96
C GLN A 37 12.74 1.94 6.19
N THR A 38 12.86 0.79 5.54
CA THR A 38 11.78 0.29 4.67
C THR A 38 10.97 -0.79 5.39
N THR A 39 9.79 -1.15 4.91
CA THR A 39 8.99 -2.29 5.38
C THR A 39 8.45 -2.97 4.12
N ALA A 40 7.94 -4.19 4.26
CA ALA A 40 7.44 -4.94 3.11
C ALA A 40 6.24 -4.23 2.42
N PHE A 41 5.47 -3.42 3.16
CA PHE A 41 4.30 -2.69 2.64
C PHE A 41 4.62 -1.35 1.93
N HIS A 42 5.89 -0.99 1.77
CA HIS A 42 6.27 0.26 1.08
C HIS A 42 6.26 0.17 -0.45
N ASP A 43 6.13 -1.02 -1.03
CA ASP A 43 5.97 -1.22 -2.48
C ASP A 43 4.85 -2.23 -2.71
N LEU A 44 3.65 -1.72 -3.00
CA LEU A 44 2.44 -2.52 -3.18
C LEU A 44 1.80 -2.18 -4.51
N ARG A 45 1.39 -3.22 -5.23
CA ARG A 45 0.82 -3.12 -6.57
C ARG A 45 -0.33 -4.10 -6.75
N VAL A 46 -1.38 -3.61 -7.39
CA VAL A 46 -2.47 -4.38 -7.97
C VAL A 46 -2.45 -4.05 -9.45
N ASP A 47 -1.94 -4.96 -10.26
CA ASP A 47 -1.74 -4.70 -11.69
C ASP A 47 -3.02 -4.95 -12.53
N GLU A 48 -3.94 -5.81 -12.05
CA GLU A 48 -5.24 -6.07 -12.68
C GLU A 48 -6.30 -6.43 -11.62
N HIS A 49 -7.34 -5.62 -11.48
CA HIS A 49 -8.54 -5.90 -10.67
C HIS A 49 -9.71 -5.00 -11.10
N GLU A 50 -10.95 -5.46 -10.91
CA GLU A 50 -12.16 -4.66 -11.20
C GLU A 50 -12.31 -3.44 -10.28
N ASN A 51 -11.90 -3.60 -9.02
CA ASN A 51 -11.88 -2.54 -7.99
C ASN A 51 -10.44 -2.40 -7.46
N PRO A 52 -9.50 -1.81 -8.22
CA PRO A 52 -8.09 -1.91 -7.91
C PRO A 52 -7.67 -1.13 -6.65
N VAL A 53 -8.35 -0.02 -6.34
CA VAL A 53 -8.05 0.78 -5.13
C VAL A 53 -8.50 0.06 -3.86
N GLU A 54 -9.69 -0.55 -3.89
CA GLU A 54 -10.18 -1.41 -2.79
C GLU A 54 -9.25 -2.61 -2.58
N GLU A 55 -8.87 -3.29 -3.66
CA GLU A 55 -7.96 -4.42 -3.59
C GLU A 55 -6.57 -4.03 -3.08
N LEU A 56 -6.07 -2.85 -3.46
CA LEU A 56 -4.80 -2.34 -2.94
C LEU A 56 -4.86 -2.11 -1.42
N ARG A 57 -6.02 -1.69 -0.88
CA ARG A 57 -6.23 -1.58 0.58
C ARG A 57 -6.21 -2.95 1.25
N ARG A 58 -6.87 -3.96 0.67
CA ARG A 58 -6.83 -5.35 1.16
C ARG A 58 -5.40 -5.90 1.18
N VAL A 59 -4.64 -5.67 0.10
CA VAL A 59 -3.23 -6.06 0.00
C VAL A 59 -2.38 -5.36 1.06
N TYR A 60 -2.64 -4.08 1.33
CA TYR A 60 -1.97 -3.33 2.39
C TYR A 60 -2.23 -3.94 3.78
N GLU A 61 -3.49 -4.25 4.11
CA GLU A 61 -3.85 -4.88 5.39
C GLU A 61 -3.15 -6.23 5.57
N ALA A 62 -3.18 -7.08 4.53
CA ALA A 62 -2.47 -8.36 4.53
C ALA A 62 -0.95 -8.19 4.68
N ALA A 63 -0.35 -7.17 4.06
CA ALA A 63 1.06 -6.88 4.18
C ALA A 63 1.44 -6.37 5.58
N VAL A 64 0.57 -5.58 6.22
CA VAL A 64 0.74 -5.13 7.61
C VAL A 64 0.70 -6.32 8.55
N GLU A 65 -0.30 -7.20 8.43
CA GLU A 65 -0.42 -8.41 9.24
C GLU A 65 0.79 -9.34 9.05
N ALA A 66 1.21 -9.59 7.81
CA ALA A 66 2.38 -10.41 7.51
C ALA A 66 3.70 -9.77 8.00
N SER A 67 3.71 -8.45 8.20
CA SER A 67 4.84 -7.71 8.76
C SER A 67 4.74 -7.52 10.28
N ASP A 68 3.68 -8.03 10.93
CA ASP A 68 3.56 -7.90 12.37
C ASP A 68 4.70 -8.65 13.08
N GLY A 69 5.36 -7.98 14.03
CA GLY A 69 6.60 -8.46 14.65
C GLY A 69 7.86 -8.36 13.76
N PHE A 70 7.76 -7.83 12.53
CA PHE A 70 8.92 -7.53 11.69
C PHE A 70 9.55 -6.20 12.09
N SER A 71 10.79 -6.24 12.57
CA SER A 71 11.56 -5.05 12.93
C SER A 71 12.74 -4.88 11.98
N GLU A 72 13.30 -3.67 11.90
CA GLU A 72 14.57 -3.47 11.18
C GLU A 72 15.69 -4.36 11.74
N SER A 73 15.72 -4.60 13.06
CA SER A 73 16.67 -5.56 13.66
C SER A 73 16.43 -7.02 13.24
N SER A 74 15.22 -7.36 12.78
CA SER A 74 14.92 -8.67 12.21
C SER A 74 15.49 -8.82 10.81
N LYS A 75 15.70 -7.73 10.05
CA LYS A 75 16.30 -7.75 8.71
C LYS A 75 17.79 -8.00 8.74
N GLU A 76 18.51 -7.36 9.65
CA GLU A 76 19.97 -7.54 9.77
C GLU A 76 20.32 -9.02 9.95
N ARG A 77 19.53 -9.77 10.73
CA ARG A 77 19.73 -11.22 10.94
C ARG A 77 19.47 -12.13 9.74
N ILE A 78 18.77 -11.65 8.71
CA ILE A 78 18.47 -12.45 7.49
C ILE A 78 19.59 -12.30 6.45
N PHE A 79 20.33 -11.20 6.51
CA PHE A 79 21.35 -10.85 5.52
C PHE A 79 22.80 -10.99 6.04
N ASP A 80 22.97 -11.47 7.28
CA ASP A 80 24.22 -12.06 7.80
C ASP A 80 24.31 -13.56 7.45
#